data_AF-A0A1C6H6T8-F1
#
_entry.id   AF-A0A1C6H6T8-F1
#
_cell.length_a   1.000
_cell.length_b   1.000
_cell.length_c   1.000
_cell.angle_alpha   90.00
_cell.angle_beta   90.00
_cell.angle_gamma   90.00
#
_symmetry.space_group_name_H-M   'P 1'
#
loop_
_entity.id
_entity.type
_entity.pdbx_description
1 polymer ?
#
loop_
_entity_poly.entity_id
_entity_poly.type
_entity_poly.pdbx_seq_one_letter_code
_entity_poly.pdbx_strand_id
1 'polypeptide(L)'
;MKRWRYLCAAALIAGSMAAGAGAVSIPSTALTQLQQQWQADTSADYLSADSGQSRIAAYALVPEKNLYKIYANSLYGIADLKTGKMIVPAEYTTIDVLSDGRFLLTRYENQASSFYYADASGTVTPIQTPVKGTYFGMAGDDCFFIGVYAKRPLTAAVQQPAEQYDIPTLVLLDENMKVIRDDIDGACGAASTPHFTNGLMPIQTGSTLWIGSRKGAIGNGTYGLIDKTGQFVGRNGFDELSWTDSRYIGKRGTALYQLDGKSGEIRLPANASQESSWAKAELEAAREHDISLSFYYPRLNITRVDFCRLAVKLYQKVQPNASAAPAAAFSDCENESVCLAAALGIVTGYDDGTFRPYQSITRQEAAAMLDRLYTTLGGKASAANDKPYADDAQLGDWARSSVYAMREIGIMQGKENNRFRPKDGYTQEQAVVTVERAFQAVK
;
A
#
# COMPACT_ATOMS: atom_id res chain seq x y z
N MET A 1 -12.58 -0.62 -13.44
CA MET A 1 -12.63 -2.11 -13.37
C MET A 1 -11.22 -2.59 -13.68
N LYS A 2 -10.33 -2.75 -12.71
CA LYS A 2 -10.21 -3.86 -11.77
C LYS A 2 -10.12 -3.38 -10.33
N ARG A 3 -10.54 -4.24 -9.42
CA ARG A 3 -10.86 -3.92 -8.03
C ARG A 3 -9.62 -4.13 -7.17
N TRP A 4 -9.12 -3.09 -6.51
CA TRP A 4 -8.37 -3.27 -5.27
C TRP A 4 -9.33 -3.80 -4.21
N ARG A 5 -9.52 -5.11 -4.20
CA ARG A 5 -10.09 -5.83 -3.06
C ARG A 5 -8.96 -5.99 -2.04
N TYR A 6 -8.67 -4.92 -1.31
CA TYR A 6 -8.42 -5.15 0.11
C TYR A 6 -9.76 -5.62 0.66
N LEU A 7 -9.98 -6.92 0.63
CA LEU A 7 -10.85 -7.52 1.62
C LEU A 7 -10.14 -7.22 2.94
N CYS A 8 -10.55 -6.12 3.57
CA CYS A 8 -10.58 -6.07 5.01
C CYS A 8 -11.33 -7.32 5.42
N ALA A 9 -10.60 -8.40 5.72
CA ALA A 9 -10.93 -9.22 6.86
C ALA A 9 -10.79 -8.29 8.08
N ALA A 10 -11.71 -7.33 8.20
CA ALA A 10 -12.12 -6.87 9.51
C ALA A 10 -12.33 -8.16 10.26
N ALA A 11 -11.54 -8.36 11.32
CA ALA A 11 -11.66 -9.50 12.20
C ALA A 11 -13.15 -9.64 12.53
N LEU A 12 -13.83 -10.53 11.79
CA LEU A 12 -15.04 -11.15 12.23
C LEU A 12 -14.53 -11.88 13.45
N ILE A 13 -14.64 -11.22 14.61
CA ILE A 13 -14.72 -11.88 15.89
C ILE A 13 -15.89 -12.83 15.69
N ALA A 14 -15.54 -14.04 15.27
CA ALA A 14 -16.43 -15.14 15.02
C ALA A 14 -16.98 -15.54 16.39
N GLY A 15 -18.01 -14.81 16.81
CA GLY A 15 -19.05 -15.39 17.63
C GLY A 15 -19.85 -16.35 16.75
N SER A 16 -19.28 -17.51 16.43
CA SER A 16 -20.02 -18.60 15.83
C SER A 16 -19.28 -19.92 16.07
N MET A 17 -19.80 -20.62 17.08
CA MET A 17 -19.93 -22.06 17.22
C MET A 17 -18.67 -22.92 17.01
N ALA A 18 -18.27 -23.57 18.08
CA ALA A 18 -17.44 -24.77 18.03
C ALA A 18 -18.04 -25.79 17.05
N ALA A 19 -17.50 -25.87 15.84
CA ALA A 19 -17.70 -26.99 14.94
C ALA A 19 -16.63 -28.04 15.27
N GLY A 20 -17.05 -29.29 15.42
CA GLY A 20 -16.16 -30.41 15.73
C GLY A 20 -15.01 -30.51 14.73
N ALA A 21 -13.80 -30.61 15.28
CA ALA A 21 -12.51 -30.56 14.61
C ALA A 21 -12.32 -31.75 13.65
N GLY A 22 -12.33 -31.48 12.34
CA GLY A 22 -11.97 -32.43 11.28
C GLY A 22 -11.88 -31.74 9.92
N ALA A 23 -11.08 -32.29 9.01
CA ALA A 23 -10.97 -31.79 7.65
C ALA A 23 -12.33 -31.73 6.94
N VAL A 24 -12.59 -30.63 6.25
CA VAL A 24 -13.77 -30.55 5.37
C VAL A 24 -13.46 -31.33 4.10
N SER A 25 -14.20 -32.41 3.89
CA SER A 25 -14.11 -33.16 2.64
C SER A 25 -14.59 -32.30 1.48
N ILE A 26 -13.75 -32.17 0.45
CA ILE A 26 -14.08 -31.50 -0.80
C ILE A 26 -14.51 -32.56 -1.81
N PRO A 27 -15.79 -32.60 -2.24
CA PRO A 27 -16.24 -33.62 -3.18
C PRO A 27 -15.50 -33.52 -4.52
N SER A 28 -15.10 -34.67 -5.06
CA SER A 28 -14.39 -34.76 -6.35
C SER A 28 -15.18 -34.11 -7.50
N THR A 29 -16.51 -34.18 -7.45
CA THR A 29 -17.42 -33.53 -8.40
C THR A 29 -17.27 -32.01 -8.39
N ALA A 30 -17.21 -31.40 -7.20
CA ALA A 30 -17.02 -29.96 -7.07
C ALA A 30 -15.61 -29.53 -7.52
N LEU A 31 -14.57 -30.30 -7.19
CA LEU A 31 -13.21 -30.01 -7.64
C LEU A 31 -13.09 -30.13 -9.17
N THR A 32 -13.77 -31.09 -9.77
CA THR A 32 -13.87 -31.24 -11.24
C THR A 32 -14.55 -30.03 -11.88
N GLN A 33 -15.65 -29.54 -11.29
CA GLN A 33 -16.33 -28.34 -11.79
C GLN A 33 -15.42 -27.10 -11.74
N LEU A 34 -14.70 -26.91 -10.64
CA LEU A 34 -13.74 -25.81 -10.51
C LEU A 34 -12.63 -25.90 -11.56
N GLN A 35 -12.08 -27.10 -11.77
CA GLN A 35 -11.07 -27.36 -12.79
C GLN A 35 -11.58 -27.05 -14.21
N GLN A 36 -12.82 -27.44 -14.54
CA GLN A 36 -13.42 -27.14 -15.85
C GLN A 36 -13.59 -25.63 -16.07
N GLN A 37 -14.05 -24.89 -15.05
CA GLN A 37 -14.17 -23.43 -15.14
C GLN A 37 -12.80 -22.77 -15.29
N TRP A 38 -11.80 -23.22 -14.53
CA TRP A 38 -10.42 -22.75 -14.67
C TRP A 38 -9.82 -23.04 -16.05
N GLN A 39 -10.10 -24.19 -16.65
CA GLN A 39 -9.66 -24.50 -18.02
C GLN A 39 -10.29 -23.57 -19.07
N ALA A 40 -11.51 -23.09 -18.82
CA ALA A 40 -12.19 -22.14 -19.69
C ALA A 40 -11.64 -20.70 -19.54
N ASP A 41 -11.18 -20.33 -18.34
CA ASP A 41 -10.52 -19.06 -18.04
C ASP A 41 -9.43 -19.25 -16.99
N THR A 42 -8.19 -19.44 -17.45
CA THR A 42 -7.04 -19.66 -16.57
C THR A 42 -6.62 -18.39 -15.81
N SER A 43 -7.23 -17.25 -16.11
CA SER A 43 -7.00 -15.97 -15.45
C SER A 43 -8.08 -15.63 -14.41
N ALA A 44 -9.04 -16.53 -14.19
CA ALA A 44 -10.13 -16.29 -13.25
C ALA A 44 -9.62 -16.16 -11.80
N ASP A 45 -9.89 -15.02 -11.18
CA ASP A 45 -9.57 -14.76 -9.76
C ASP A 45 -10.52 -15.45 -8.78
N TYR A 46 -11.72 -15.82 -9.25
CA TYR A 46 -12.78 -16.41 -8.45
C TYR A 46 -13.56 -17.45 -9.24
N LEU A 47 -13.75 -18.61 -8.63
CA LEU A 47 -14.55 -19.71 -9.16
C LEU A 47 -15.46 -20.23 -8.05
N SER A 48 -16.51 -20.95 -8.43
CA SER A 48 -17.37 -21.62 -7.44
C SER A 48 -18.02 -22.87 -8.00
N ALA A 49 -18.21 -23.85 -7.13
CA ALA A 49 -18.88 -25.10 -7.44
C ALA A 49 -19.94 -25.42 -6.38
N ASP A 50 -20.97 -26.13 -6.80
CA ASP A 50 -21.98 -26.66 -5.89
C ASP A 50 -21.59 -28.09 -5.49
N SER A 51 -21.55 -28.36 -4.19
CA SER A 51 -21.28 -29.70 -3.65
C SER A 51 -22.55 -30.48 -3.31
N GLY A 52 -23.74 -29.88 -3.48
CA GLY A 52 -25.03 -30.41 -3.05
C GLY A 52 -25.33 -30.20 -1.56
N GLN A 53 -24.33 -29.92 -0.72
CA GLN A 53 -24.48 -29.62 0.71
C GLN A 53 -24.13 -28.16 1.05
N SER A 54 -23.13 -27.59 0.37
CA SER A 54 -22.73 -26.19 0.48
C SER A 54 -21.98 -25.71 -0.77
N ARG A 55 -21.90 -24.39 -0.94
CA ARG A 55 -21.13 -23.79 -2.04
C ARG A 55 -19.64 -23.80 -1.70
N ILE A 56 -18.83 -24.38 -2.59
CA ILE A 56 -17.37 -24.29 -2.52
C ILE A 56 -16.94 -23.09 -3.36
N ALA A 57 -16.06 -22.26 -2.80
CA ALA A 57 -15.43 -21.15 -3.51
C ALA A 57 -13.95 -21.44 -3.70
N ALA A 58 -13.40 -21.00 -4.84
CA ALA A 58 -11.97 -21.01 -5.09
C ALA A 58 -11.52 -19.59 -5.44
N TYR A 59 -10.44 -19.16 -4.81
CA TYR A 59 -9.82 -17.86 -5.03
C TYR A 59 -8.41 -18.06 -5.54
N ALA A 60 -8.01 -17.31 -6.56
CA ALA A 60 -6.64 -17.25 -7.01
C ALA A 60 -5.70 -17.03 -5.81
N LEU A 61 -4.74 -17.94 -5.62
CA LEU A 61 -3.74 -17.84 -4.56
C LEU A 61 -2.35 -17.59 -5.15
N VAL A 62 -1.93 -18.45 -6.08
CA VAL A 62 -0.70 -18.29 -6.89
C VAL A 62 -1.04 -18.70 -8.34
N PRO A 63 -1.71 -17.82 -9.11
CA PRO A 63 -2.26 -18.14 -10.43
C PRO A 63 -1.24 -18.69 -11.42
N GLU A 64 -0.03 -18.16 -11.42
CA GLU A 64 1.09 -18.61 -12.26
C GLU A 64 1.53 -20.05 -11.95
N LYS A 65 1.19 -20.57 -10.76
CA LYS A 65 1.36 -21.97 -10.37
C LYS A 65 0.04 -22.76 -10.39
N ASN A 66 -1.06 -22.16 -10.84
CA ASN A 66 -2.41 -22.72 -10.86
C ASN A 66 -2.96 -23.09 -9.47
N LEU A 67 -2.43 -22.44 -8.41
CA LEU A 67 -2.81 -22.73 -7.03
C LEU A 67 -3.94 -21.81 -6.60
N TYR A 68 -4.99 -22.43 -6.05
CA TYR A 68 -6.21 -21.75 -5.61
C TYR A 68 -6.50 -22.10 -4.15
N LYS A 69 -6.89 -21.08 -3.40
CA LYS A 69 -7.40 -21.22 -2.03
C LYS A 69 -8.85 -21.68 -2.10
N ILE A 70 -9.10 -22.90 -1.63
CA ILE A 70 -10.43 -23.52 -1.62
C ILE A 70 -11.09 -23.24 -0.29
N TYR A 71 -12.27 -22.63 -0.31
CA TYR A 71 -13.07 -22.32 0.86
C TYR A 71 -14.31 -23.20 0.94
N ALA A 72 -14.47 -23.89 2.07
CA ALA A 72 -15.63 -24.70 2.38
C ALA A 72 -15.88 -24.73 3.89
N ASN A 73 -17.13 -24.52 4.32
CA ASN A 73 -17.55 -24.59 5.72
C ASN A 73 -16.62 -23.82 6.69
N SER A 74 -16.29 -22.57 6.34
CA SER A 74 -15.42 -21.67 7.13
C SER A 74 -13.95 -22.09 7.23
N LEU A 75 -13.53 -23.12 6.48
CA LEU A 75 -12.15 -23.59 6.41
C LEU A 75 -11.59 -23.47 5.00
N TYR A 76 -10.27 -23.41 4.94
CA TYR A 76 -9.49 -23.22 3.75
C TYR A 76 -8.51 -24.37 3.55
N GLY A 77 -8.35 -24.76 2.29
CA GLY A 77 -7.28 -25.60 1.78
C GLY A 77 -6.68 -25.01 0.52
N ILE A 78 -5.74 -25.71 -0.10
CA ILE A 78 -5.12 -25.29 -1.36
C ILE A 78 -5.28 -26.42 -2.36
N ALA A 79 -5.71 -26.08 -3.58
CA ALA A 79 -5.77 -27.00 -4.70
C ALA A 79 -4.95 -26.48 -5.87
N ASP A 80 -4.35 -27.41 -6.60
CA ASP A 80 -3.87 -27.18 -7.95
C ASP A 80 -5.01 -27.50 -8.93
N LEU A 81 -5.58 -26.46 -9.55
CA LEU A 81 -6.69 -26.63 -10.48
C LEU A 81 -6.25 -27.19 -11.84
N LYS A 82 -4.96 -27.12 -12.18
CA LYS A 82 -4.43 -27.78 -13.38
C LYS A 82 -4.47 -29.30 -13.22
N THR A 83 -4.05 -29.81 -12.06
CA THR A 83 -4.12 -31.26 -11.79
C THR A 83 -5.46 -31.71 -11.21
N GLY A 84 -6.28 -30.78 -10.73
CA GLY A 84 -7.57 -31.08 -10.10
C GLY A 84 -7.40 -31.78 -8.75
N LYS A 85 -6.33 -31.46 -8.02
CA LYS A 85 -5.97 -32.10 -6.74
C LYS A 85 -5.87 -31.08 -5.61
N MET A 86 -6.37 -31.48 -4.44
CA MET A 86 -6.03 -30.79 -3.19
C MET A 86 -4.55 -31.06 -2.89
N ILE A 87 -3.77 -30.00 -2.67
CA ILE A 87 -2.38 -30.09 -2.17
C ILE A 87 -2.33 -29.89 -0.66
N VAL A 88 -3.21 -29.04 -0.12
CA VAL A 88 -3.39 -28.85 1.33
C VAL A 88 -4.87 -29.06 1.64
N PRO A 89 -5.23 -29.95 2.57
CA PRO A 89 -6.64 -30.22 2.91
C PRO A 89 -7.33 -28.99 3.50
N ALA A 90 -8.65 -28.93 3.37
CA ALA A 90 -9.46 -27.82 3.90
C ALA A 90 -9.65 -27.94 5.42
N GLU A 91 -8.61 -27.53 6.16
CA GLU A 91 -8.48 -27.68 7.63
C GLU A 91 -8.12 -26.38 8.35
N TYR A 92 -7.81 -25.31 7.59
CA TYR A 92 -7.18 -24.12 8.13
C TYR A 92 -8.13 -22.93 8.12
N THR A 93 -8.09 -22.10 9.15
CA THR A 93 -8.90 -20.88 9.24
C THR A 93 -8.34 -19.75 8.39
N THR A 94 -7.02 -19.71 8.17
CA THR A 94 -6.38 -18.79 7.22
C THR A 94 -5.24 -19.46 6.47
N ILE A 95 -4.93 -18.90 5.30
CA ILE A 95 -3.82 -19.29 4.42
C ILE A 95 -3.30 -17.99 3.84
N ASP A 96 -2.03 -17.71 4.09
CA ASP A 96 -1.30 -16.54 3.62
C ASP A 96 -0.06 -17.00 2.82
N VAL A 97 0.31 -16.26 1.77
CA VAL A 97 1.45 -16.59 0.89
C VAL A 97 2.65 -15.76 1.32
N LEU A 98 3.80 -16.40 1.48
CA LEU A 98 5.07 -15.73 1.76
C LEU A 98 5.86 -15.51 0.46
N SER A 99 6.73 -14.51 0.44
CA SER A 99 7.51 -14.16 -0.76
C SER A 99 8.46 -15.27 -1.24
N ASP A 100 8.88 -16.16 -0.33
CA ASP A 100 9.67 -17.35 -0.66
C ASP A 100 8.85 -18.50 -1.26
N GLY A 101 7.52 -18.32 -1.40
CA GLY A 101 6.59 -19.27 -1.98
C GLY A 101 6.05 -20.32 -1.00
N ARG A 102 6.41 -20.26 0.29
CA ARG A 102 5.72 -21.03 1.34
C ARG A 102 4.33 -20.45 1.63
N PHE A 103 3.50 -21.26 2.27
CA PHE A 103 2.22 -20.86 2.82
C PHE A 103 2.26 -20.87 4.34
N LEU A 104 1.82 -19.78 4.96
CA LEU A 104 1.50 -19.75 6.38
C LEU A 104 0.06 -20.20 6.56
N LEU A 105 -0.12 -21.33 7.24
CA LEU A 105 -1.42 -21.90 7.56
C LEU A 105 -1.74 -21.67 9.03
N THR A 106 -2.93 -21.17 9.33
CA THR A 106 -3.38 -20.98 10.70
C THR A 106 -4.64 -21.77 10.95
N ARG A 107 -4.73 -22.40 12.13
CA ARG A 107 -5.94 -23.04 12.63
C ARG A 107 -6.31 -22.45 13.98
N TYR A 108 -7.47 -21.79 14.07
CA TYR A 108 -7.99 -21.23 15.31
C TYR A 108 -8.97 -22.21 15.99
N GLU A 109 -8.59 -22.66 17.19
CA GLU A 109 -9.38 -23.57 18.02
C GLU A 109 -9.19 -23.22 19.50
N ASN A 110 -10.23 -23.40 20.31
CA ASN A 110 -10.15 -23.24 21.77
C ASN A 110 -9.51 -21.90 22.20
N GLN A 111 -9.86 -20.81 21.50
CA GLN A 111 -9.36 -19.45 21.76
C GLN A 111 -7.85 -19.25 21.53
N ALA A 112 -7.20 -20.11 20.76
CA ALA A 112 -5.81 -19.97 20.36
C ALA A 112 -5.59 -20.39 18.91
N SER A 113 -4.54 -19.85 18.30
CA SER A 113 -4.12 -20.25 16.95
C SER A 113 -2.96 -21.22 17.03
N SER A 114 -3.04 -22.28 16.23
CA SER A 114 -1.91 -23.15 15.86
C SER A 114 -1.44 -22.78 14.46
N PHE A 115 -0.14 -22.91 14.22
CA PHE A 115 0.52 -22.42 13.01
C PHE A 115 1.32 -23.52 12.33
N TYR A 116 1.33 -23.49 11.00
CA TYR A 116 2.02 -24.46 10.17
C TYR A 116 2.60 -23.76 8.93
N TYR A 117 3.74 -24.26 8.44
CA TYR A 117 4.17 -23.96 7.08
C TYR A 117 3.71 -25.08 6.16
N ALA A 118 3.28 -24.71 4.95
CA ALA A 118 3.21 -25.65 3.84
C ALA A 118 4.12 -25.17 2.70
N ASP A 119 4.79 -26.12 2.05
CA ASP A 119 5.46 -25.84 0.79
C ASP A 119 4.50 -25.97 -0.40
N ALA A 120 4.99 -25.66 -1.60
CA ALA A 120 4.21 -25.78 -2.84
C ALA A 120 3.78 -27.21 -3.18
N SER A 121 4.39 -28.24 -2.57
CA SER A 121 4.00 -29.64 -2.74
C SER A 121 2.88 -30.07 -1.79
N GLY A 122 2.55 -29.24 -0.80
CA GLY A 122 1.56 -29.54 0.24
C GLY A 122 2.14 -30.20 1.49
N THR A 123 3.47 -30.28 1.64
CA THR A 123 4.09 -30.81 2.84
C THR A 123 3.90 -29.83 3.99
N VAL A 124 3.10 -30.21 4.99
CA VAL A 124 2.77 -29.37 6.15
C VAL A 124 3.72 -29.67 7.31
N THR A 125 4.33 -28.63 7.87
CA THR A 125 5.19 -28.71 9.06
C THR A 125 4.62 -27.84 10.18
N PRO A 126 4.33 -28.39 11.37
CA PRO A 126 3.87 -27.60 12.51
C PRO A 126 4.97 -26.65 13.01
N ILE A 127 4.54 -25.49 13.50
CA ILE A 127 5.43 -24.45 14.00
C ILE A 127 5.20 -24.30 15.51
N GLN A 128 6.28 -24.32 16.28
CA GLN A 128 6.24 -23.88 17.66
C GLN A 128 6.28 -22.35 17.72
N THR A 129 5.26 -21.73 18.31
CA THR A 129 5.23 -20.28 18.47
C THR A 129 5.95 -19.84 19.75
N PRO A 130 6.59 -18.66 19.76
CA PRO A 130 7.22 -18.10 20.95
C PRO A 130 6.21 -17.63 21.99
N VAL A 131 4.96 -17.37 21.58
CA VAL A 131 3.86 -16.91 22.43
C VAL A 131 2.58 -17.68 22.12
N LYS A 132 1.71 -17.84 23.13
CA LYS A 132 0.35 -18.35 22.95
C LYS A 132 -0.60 -17.17 22.73
N GLY A 133 -1.30 -17.19 21.60
CA GLY A 133 -2.26 -16.14 21.26
C GLY A 133 -3.10 -16.51 20.05
N THR A 134 -3.78 -15.51 19.49
CA THR A 134 -4.56 -15.68 18.27
C THR A 134 -3.84 -15.02 17.11
N TYR A 135 -3.87 -15.64 15.93
CA TYR A 135 -3.45 -14.97 14.72
C TYR A 135 -4.29 -13.71 14.51
N PHE A 136 -3.61 -12.59 14.35
CA PHE A 136 -4.25 -11.29 14.21
C PHE A 136 -4.25 -10.83 12.75
N GLY A 137 -3.22 -11.18 11.97
CA GLY A 137 -3.14 -10.93 10.54
C GLY A 137 -1.71 -10.70 10.05
N MET A 138 -1.55 -10.66 8.74
CA MET A 138 -0.31 -10.23 8.09
C MET A 138 -0.04 -8.75 8.37
N ALA A 139 1.24 -8.43 8.61
CA ALA A 139 1.76 -7.08 8.72
C ALA A 139 2.37 -6.59 7.39
N GLY A 140 2.32 -7.39 6.32
CA GLY A 140 3.07 -7.15 5.09
C GLY A 140 4.54 -7.54 5.23
N ASP A 141 5.28 -7.58 4.11
CA ASP A 141 6.71 -7.92 4.09
C ASP A 141 7.03 -9.26 4.80
N ASP A 142 6.18 -10.28 4.58
CA ASP A 142 6.21 -11.60 5.23
C ASP A 142 6.15 -11.62 6.76
N CYS A 143 5.91 -10.46 7.39
CA CYS A 143 5.72 -10.35 8.83
C CYS A 143 4.24 -10.53 9.20
N PHE A 144 3.97 -10.96 10.43
CA PHE A 144 2.59 -11.14 10.92
C PHE A 144 2.46 -10.93 12.42
N PHE A 145 1.22 -10.82 12.87
CA PHE A 145 0.88 -10.53 14.26
C PHE A 145 0.20 -11.70 14.97
N ILE A 146 0.63 -11.95 16.20
CA ILE A 146 -0.12 -12.73 17.19
C ILE A 146 -0.66 -11.78 18.27
N GLY A 147 -1.97 -11.81 18.49
CA GLY A 147 -2.62 -11.11 19.59
C GLY A 147 -2.51 -11.91 20.90
N VAL A 148 -1.84 -11.33 21.89
CA VAL A 148 -1.74 -11.86 23.26
C VAL A 148 -2.65 -11.03 24.16
N TYR A 149 -3.68 -11.67 24.71
CA TYR A 149 -4.75 -10.98 25.44
C TYR A 149 -4.47 -10.94 26.94
N ALA A 150 -4.66 -9.77 27.54
CA ALA A 150 -4.60 -9.58 28.99
C ALA A 150 -5.75 -8.67 29.46
N LYS A 151 -6.12 -8.78 30.73
CA LYS A 151 -7.08 -7.86 31.36
C LYS A 151 -6.49 -6.45 31.45
N ARG A 152 -7.16 -5.49 30.81
CA ARG A 152 -6.78 -4.08 30.77
C ARG A 152 -7.98 -3.18 31.03
N PRO A 153 -7.75 -1.99 31.58
CA PRO A 153 -8.82 -1.02 31.81
C PRO A 153 -9.34 -0.46 30.48
N LEU A 154 -10.65 -0.63 30.25
CA LEU A 154 -11.40 -0.04 29.14
C LEU A 154 -12.52 0.83 29.73
N THR A 155 -12.68 2.03 29.18
CA THR A 155 -13.81 2.90 29.50
C THR A 155 -14.60 3.24 28.26
N ALA A 156 -15.93 3.33 28.36
CA ALA A 156 -16.76 3.72 27.21
C ALA A 156 -16.54 5.19 26.81
N ALA A 157 -16.08 6.04 27.74
CA ALA A 157 -15.70 7.42 27.52
C ALA A 157 -14.71 7.90 28.61
N VAL A 158 -13.89 8.91 28.33
CA VAL A 158 -12.81 9.43 29.21
C VAL A 158 -13.24 9.67 30.68
N GLN A 159 -14.53 9.89 30.93
CA GLN A 159 -15.10 10.24 32.25
C GLN A 159 -15.87 9.08 32.94
N GLN A 160 -15.92 7.89 32.36
CA GLN A 160 -16.58 6.72 32.96
C GLN A 160 -15.58 5.81 33.68
N PRO A 161 -15.98 5.10 34.75
CA PRO A 161 -15.11 4.14 35.43
C PRO A 161 -14.67 3.04 34.47
N ALA A 162 -13.38 2.70 34.53
CA ALA A 162 -12.83 1.66 33.68
C ALA A 162 -13.19 0.26 34.19
N GLU A 163 -13.59 -0.61 33.28
CA GLU A 163 -13.80 -2.03 33.52
C GLU A 163 -12.64 -2.85 32.94
N GLN A 164 -12.42 -4.07 33.47
CA GLN A 164 -11.33 -4.94 33.02
C GLN A 164 -11.78 -5.83 31.85
N TYR A 165 -11.12 -5.68 30.70
CA TYR A 165 -11.41 -6.43 29.49
C TYR A 165 -10.17 -7.06 28.87
N ASP A 166 -10.36 -8.16 28.15
CA ASP A 166 -9.28 -8.81 27.39
C ASP A 166 -8.96 -7.95 26.17
N ILE A 167 -7.83 -7.26 26.22
CA ILE A 167 -7.34 -6.41 25.14
C ILE A 167 -6.00 -6.99 24.64
N PRO A 168 -5.80 -7.12 23.32
CA PRO A 168 -4.58 -7.68 22.79
C PRO A 168 -3.40 -6.71 22.87
N THR A 169 -2.22 -7.23 23.19
CA THR A 169 -0.95 -6.71 22.67
C THR A 169 -0.58 -7.53 21.46
N LEU A 170 -0.12 -6.85 20.41
CA LEU A 170 0.34 -7.51 19.20
C LEU A 170 1.82 -7.83 19.34
N VAL A 171 2.15 -9.09 19.11
CA VAL A 171 3.51 -9.57 18.94
C VAL A 171 3.76 -9.67 17.44
N LEU A 172 4.70 -8.87 16.94
CA LEU A 172 5.18 -8.87 15.57
C LEU A 172 6.23 -9.97 15.42
N LEU A 173 6.04 -10.84 14.43
CA LEU A 173 6.97 -11.90 14.08
C LEU A 173 7.43 -11.78 12.63
N ASP A 174 8.64 -12.26 12.37
CA ASP A 174 9.19 -12.41 11.03
C ASP A 174 8.65 -13.66 10.33
N GLU A 175 9.07 -13.87 9.08
CA GLU A 175 8.66 -14.99 8.23
C GLU A 175 9.07 -16.37 8.77
N ASN A 176 9.88 -16.42 9.84
CA ASN A 176 10.37 -17.63 10.50
C ASN A 176 9.87 -17.75 11.95
N MET A 177 8.83 -17.01 12.33
CA MET A 177 8.20 -17.05 13.66
C MET A 177 9.12 -16.57 14.79
N LYS A 178 10.13 -15.77 14.47
CA LYS A 178 10.95 -15.09 15.48
C LYS A 178 10.28 -13.77 15.86
N VAL A 179 10.26 -13.48 17.15
CA VAL A 179 9.74 -12.20 17.67
C VAL A 179 10.64 -11.05 17.20
N ILE A 180 10.03 -10.10 16.50
CA ILE A 180 10.63 -8.79 16.17
C ILE A 180 10.34 -7.80 17.30
N ARG A 181 9.08 -7.77 17.78
CA ARG A 181 8.60 -6.83 18.80
C ARG A 181 7.33 -7.35 19.47
N ASP A 182 7.11 -7.05 20.76
CA ASP A 182 6.04 -7.65 21.56
C ASP A 182 5.25 -6.68 22.46
N ASP A 183 5.41 -5.36 22.26
CA ASP A 183 4.80 -4.29 23.06
C ASP A 183 3.83 -3.39 22.25
N ILE A 184 3.38 -3.86 21.08
CA ILE A 184 2.51 -3.07 20.19
C ILE A 184 1.07 -3.12 20.69
N ASP A 185 0.44 -1.97 20.84
CA ASP A 185 -0.95 -1.90 21.29
C ASP A 185 -1.91 -2.46 20.22
N GLY A 186 -2.67 -3.51 20.54
CA GLY A 186 -3.59 -4.17 19.61
C GLY A 186 -4.92 -3.46 19.37
N ALA A 187 -4.96 -2.18 19.70
CA ALA A 187 -6.12 -1.31 19.69
C ALA A 187 -5.68 0.09 19.22
N CYS A 188 -5.11 0.15 18.00
CA CYS A 188 -4.83 1.41 17.33
C CYS A 188 -6.16 1.97 16.81
N GLY A 189 -6.48 3.22 17.14
CA GLY A 189 -7.77 3.88 16.87
C GLY A 189 -8.15 4.14 15.42
N ALA A 190 -7.63 3.37 14.48
CA ALA A 190 -8.01 3.40 13.07
C ALA A 190 -8.39 1.98 12.62
N ALA A 191 -9.36 1.90 11.71
CA ALA A 191 -10.03 0.71 11.21
C ALA A 191 -9.15 -0.36 10.50
N SER A 192 -7.85 -0.45 10.78
CA SER A 192 -6.92 -1.40 10.16
C SER A 192 -5.77 -1.79 11.09
N THR A 193 -5.43 -3.07 11.11
CA THR A 193 -4.18 -3.62 11.68
C THR A 193 -2.96 -2.85 11.13
N PRO A 194 -1.97 -2.51 11.97
CA PRO A 194 -0.69 -1.97 11.49
C PRO A 194 -0.11 -2.83 10.36
N HIS A 195 0.54 -2.21 9.39
CA HIS A 195 1.22 -2.91 8.32
C HIS A 195 2.40 -2.08 7.81
N PHE A 196 3.40 -2.77 7.27
CA PHE A 196 4.51 -2.15 6.59
C PHE A 196 4.04 -1.52 5.27
N THR A 197 4.35 -0.24 5.11
CA THR A 197 4.30 0.47 3.84
C THR A 197 5.65 1.14 3.64
N ASN A 198 6.30 0.89 2.51
CA ASN A 198 7.65 1.41 2.24
C ASN A 198 8.70 0.99 3.29
N GLY A 199 8.58 -0.22 3.84
CA GLY A 199 9.46 -0.73 4.89
C GLY A 199 9.30 -0.04 6.25
N LEU A 200 8.26 0.77 6.44
CA LEU A 200 7.93 1.45 7.70
C LEU A 200 6.54 1.05 8.16
N MET A 201 6.32 0.91 9.46
CA MET A 201 5.02 0.60 10.03
C MET A 201 4.67 1.57 11.18
N PRO A 202 3.50 2.23 11.14
CA PRO A 202 3.01 3.01 12.26
C PRO A 202 2.51 2.08 13.36
N ILE A 203 3.01 2.28 14.57
CA ILE A 203 2.58 1.53 15.75
C ILE A 203 2.22 2.49 16.88
N GLN A 204 1.29 2.05 17.73
CA GLN A 204 1.02 2.66 19.03
C GLN A 204 1.64 1.80 20.13
N THR A 205 2.23 2.44 21.14
CA THR A 205 2.85 1.75 22.28
C THR A 205 2.61 2.51 23.58
N GLY A 206 2.71 1.80 24.71
CA GLY A 206 2.72 2.39 26.05
C GLY A 206 1.35 2.79 26.57
N SER A 207 0.27 2.25 26.01
CA SER A 207 -1.08 2.49 26.52
C SER A 207 -1.26 1.93 27.93
N THR A 208 -1.95 2.68 28.78
CA THR A 208 -2.35 2.30 30.15
C THR A 208 -3.86 2.33 30.35
N LEU A 209 -4.60 2.97 29.44
CA LEU A 209 -6.05 3.05 29.42
C LEU A 209 -6.55 2.93 27.97
N TRP A 210 -7.64 2.19 27.79
CA TRP A 210 -8.33 2.08 26.51
C TRP A 210 -9.70 2.74 26.58
N ILE A 211 -10.11 3.36 25.46
CA ILE A 211 -11.41 4.02 25.33
C ILE A 211 -12.19 3.39 24.18
N GLY A 212 -13.51 3.24 24.33
CA GLY A 212 -14.42 2.81 23.27
C GLY A 212 -15.06 1.45 23.54
N SER A 213 -15.31 0.69 22.48
CA SER A 213 -15.95 -0.63 22.58
C SER A 213 -14.91 -1.75 22.70
N ARG A 214 -15.31 -2.94 23.16
CA ARG A 214 -14.41 -4.11 23.20
C ARG A 214 -13.79 -4.45 21.84
N LYS A 215 -14.50 -4.15 20.73
CA LYS A 215 -14.07 -4.47 19.36
C LYS A 215 -13.32 -3.33 18.67
N GLY A 216 -13.23 -2.16 19.31
CA GLY A 216 -12.63 -0.95 18.75
C GLY A 216 -12.06 -0.08 19.86
N ALA A 217 -11.43 -0.73 20.83
CA ALA A 217 -10.75 -0.06 21.91
C ALA A 217 -9.60 0.76 21.31
N ILE A 218 -9.35 1.94 21.86
CA ILE A 218 -8.28 2.83 21.42
C ILE A 218 -7.39 3.11 22.62
N GLY A 219 -6.13 2.74 22.53
CA GLY A 219 -5.16 3.01 23.59
C GLY A 219 -4.85 4.51 23.74
N ASN A 220 -4.46 4.93 24.94
CA ASN A 220 -3.97 6.29 25.22
C ASN A 220 -2.44 6.43 25.05
N GLY A 221 -1.78 5.41 24.51
CA GLY A 221 -0.35 5.42 24.22
C GLY A 221 0.02 6.38 23.11
N THR A 222 1.31 6.44 22.80
CA THR A 222 1.83 7.33 21.76
C THR A 222 2.22 6.56 20.51
N TYR A 223 2.26 7.26 19.39
CA TYR A 223 2.57 6.68 18.09
C TYR A 223 4.04 6.89 17.70
N GLY A 224 4.55 5.98 16.88
CA GLY A 224 5.85 6.07 16.21
C GLY A 224 5.90 5.18 14.96
N LEU A 225 6.92 5.38 14.13
CA LEU A 225 7.20 4.52 12.99
C LEU A 225 8.32 3.55 13.36
N ILE A 226 8.17 2.27 13.01
CA ILE A 226 9.24 1.28 13.11
C ILE A 226 9.67 0.78 11.73
N ASP A 227 10.92 0.35 11.63
CA ASP A 227 11.42 -0.41 10.47
C ASP A 227 11.18 -1.92 10.65
N LYS A 228 11.62 -2.72 9.67
CA LYS A 228 11.48 -4.20 9.69
C LYS A 228 12.22 -4.87 10.84
N THR A 229 13.20 -4.21 11.46
CA THR A 229 13.92 -4.73 12.63
C THR A 229 13.13 -4.50 13.93
N GLY A 230 12.00 -3.79 13.87
CA GLY A 230 11.18 -3.44 15.03
C GLY A 230 11.66 -2.19 15.76
N GLN A 231 12.73 -1.56 15.28
CA GLN A 231 13.28 -0.35 15.89
C GLN A 231 12.52 0.89 15.42
N PHE A 232 12.32 1.84 16.34
CA PHE A 232 11.76 3.14 15.99
C PHE A 232 12.70 3.90 15.06
N VAL A 233 12.12 4.49 14.03
CA VAL A 233 12.81 5.30 13.05
C VAL A 233 12.45 6.77 13.26
N GLY A 234 13.45 7.59 13.60
CA GLY A 234 13.21 8.96 14.07
C GLY A 234 12.73 8.99 15.53
N ARG A 235 12.01 10.06 15.93
CA ARG A 235 11.43 10.10 17.28
C ARG A 235 10.06 9.42 17.28
N ASN A 236 9.64 8.98 18.46
CA ASN A 236 8.28 8.52 18.75
C ASN A 236 7.56 9.59 19.61
N GLY A 237 6.45 9.24 20.23
CA GLY A 237 5.71 10.19 21.06
C GLY A 237 4.81 11.13 20.27
N PHE A 238 4.31 10.68 19.11
CA PHE A 238 3.29 11.42 18.37
C PHE A 238 1.91 11.17 18.97
N ASP A 239 1.06 12.20 18.94
CA ASP A 239 -0.34 12.11 19.37
C ASP A 239 -1.17 11.34 18.32
N GLU A 240 -0.83 11.52 17.03
CA GLU A 240 -1.46 10.89 15.88
C GLU A 240 -0.42 10.61 14.79
N LEU A 241 -0.62 9.54 14.02
CA LEU A 241 0.04 9.30 12.74
C LEU A 241 -1.03 9.10 11.65
N SER A 242 -0.81 9.69 10.48
CA SER A 242 -1.66 9.47 9.30
C SER A 242 -0.82 9.13 8.07
N TRP A 243 -1.41 8.35 7.17
CA TRP A 243 -0.92 8.21 5.80
C TRP A 243 -1.68 9.20 4.92
N THR A 244 -1.00 10.21 4.40
CA THR A 244 -1.63 11.30 3.64
C THR A 244 -0.72 11.72 2.51
N ASP A 245 -1.25 11.87 1.29
CA ASP A 245 -0.47 12.21 0.10
C ASP A 245 0.80 11.36 -0.07
N SER A 246 0.62 10.05 0.08
CA SER A 246 1.63 9.01 -0.07
C SER A 246 2.85 9.14 0.85
N ARG A 247 2.64 9.65 2.09
CA ARG A 247 3.66 9.71 3.14
C ARG A 247 3.05 9.64 4.54
N TYR A 248 3.90 9.39 5.53
CA TYR A 248 3.51 9.48 6.93
C TYR A 248 3.59 10.91 7.46
N ILE A 249 2.52 11.36 8.12
CA ILE A 249 2.43 12.64 8.82
C ILE A 249 2.19 12.36 10.30
N GLY A 250 3.09 12.84 11.15
CA GLY A 250 2.94 12.79 12.60
C GLY A 250 2.51 14.10 13.21
N LYS A 251 1.70 14.05 14.26
CA LYS A 251 1.20 15.21 15.00
C LYS A 251 1.75 15.23 16.41
N ARG A 252 2.20 16.41 16.86
CA ARG A 252 2.61 16.67 18.25
C ARG A 252 2.07 18.04 18.66
N GLY A 253 1.05 18.04 19.53
CA GLY A 253 0.20 19.20 19.80
C GLY A 253 -0.47 19.69 18.51
N THR A 254 -0.16 20.93 18.14
CA THR A 254 -0.64 21.55 16.88
C THR A 254 0.37 21.45 15.74
N ALA A 255 1.57 20.94 15.97
CA ALA A 255 2.61 20.82 14.97
C ALA A 255 2.49 19.50 14.20
N LEU A 256 2.70 19.57 12.88
CA LEU A 256 2.73 18.42 11.99
C LEU A 256 4.15 18.19 11.46
N TYR A 257 4.50 16.93 11.24
CA TYR A 257 5.82 16.49 10.81
C TYR A 257 5.69 15.45 9.70
N GLN A 258 6.39 15.65 8.59
CA GLN A 258 6.58 14.63 7.57
C GLN A 258 7.66 13.67 8.08
N LEU A 259 7.37 12.38 7.98
CA LEU A 259 8.23 11.30 8.43
C LEU A 259 8.61 10.46 7.21
N ASP A 260 9.91 10.27 6.99
CA ASP A 260 10.43 9.50 5.85
C ASP A 260 11.32 8.32 6.28
N GLY A 261 11.50 8.11 7.58
CA GLY A 261 12.35 7.07 8.16
C GLY A 261 13.85 7.22 7.88
N LYS A 262 14.31 8.33 7.28
CA LYS A 262 15.72 8.51 6.89
C LYS A 262 16.29 9.87 7.29
N SER A 263 15.57 10.95 7.00
CA SER A 263 16.03 12.33 7.16
C SER A 263 15.59 12.95 8.49
N GLY A 264 14.98 12.17 9.38
CA GLY A 264 14.39 12.64 10.64
C GLY A 264 12.99 13.26 10.45
N GLU A 265 12.57 14.08 11.42
CA GLU A 265 11.27 14.74 11.41
C GLU A 265 11.34 16.08 10.64
N ILE A 266 10.62 16.20 9.53
CA ILE A 266 10.53 17.47 8.79
C ILE A 266 9.24 18.19 9.21
N ARG A 267 9.36 19.28 9.99
CA ARG A 267 8.19 20.06 10.41
C ARG A 267 7.49 20.69 9.19
N LEU A 268 6.18 20.48 9.07
CA LEU A 268 5.37 21.09 8.03
C LEU A 268 5.18 22.59 8.29
N PRO A 269 5.19 23.42 7.24
CA PRO A 269 4.80 24.82 7.38
C PRO A 269 3.29 24.93 7.72
N ALA A 270 2.91 25.97 8.46
CA ALA A 270 1.52 26.16 8.92
C ALA A 270 0.50 26.29 7.77
N ASN A 271 0.97 26.67 6.58
CA ASN A 271 0.18 26.80 5.36
C ASN A 271 0.34 25.61 4.40
N ALA A 272 0.88 24.47 4.85
CA ALA A 272 1.11 23.30 4.01
C ALA A 272 -0.18 22.80 3.33
N SER A 273 -1.31 22.91 4.03
CA SER A 273 -2.64 22.51 3.55
C SER A 273 -3.37 23.58 2.73
N GLN A 274 -2.72 24.72 2.49
CA GLN A 274 -3.30 25.83 1.71
C GLN A 274 -2.66 25.88 0.33
N GLU A 275 -3.44 26.16 -0.69
CA GLU A 275 -2.91 26.44 -2.02
C GLU A 275 -2.20 27.79 -2.06
N SER A 276 -1.14 27.88 -2.86
CA SER A 276 -0.51 29.16 -3.16
C SER A 276 -1.39 30.01 -4.08
N SER A 277 -1.48 31.32 -3.81
CA SER A 277 -2.29 32.25 -4.62
C SER A 277 -1.92 32.24 -6.10
N TRP A 278 -0.63 32.01 -6.43
CA TRP A 278 -0.15 31.94 -7.82
C TRP A 278 -0.69 30.71 -8.57
N ALA A 279 -1.02 29.62 -7.87
CA ALA A 279 -1.42 28.35 -8.46
C ALA A 279 -2.95 28.22 -8.62
N LYS A 280 -3.73 28.95 -7.81
CA LYS A 280 -5.18 28.75 -7.67
C LYS A 280 -5.96 28.66 -8.99
N ALA A 281 -5.71 29.57 -9.93
CA ALA A 281 -6.43 29.59 -11.20
C ALA A 281 -6.21 28.32 -12.02
N GLU A 282 -4.96 27.86 -12.09
CA GLU A 282 -4.59 26.66 -12.85
C GLU A 282 -4.94 25.37 -12.10
N LEU A 283 -4.92 25.37 -10.76
CA LEU A 283 -5.45 24.27 -9.96
C LEU A 283 -6.95 24.09 -10.16
N GLU A 284 -7.71 25.20 -10.25
CA GLU A 284 -9.14 25.15 -10.52
C GLU A 284 -9.44 24.67 -11.94
N ALA A 285 -8.74 25.20 -12.94
CA ALA A 285 -8.84 24.71 -14.31
C ALA A 285 -8.57 23.20 -14.41
N ALA A 286 -7.54 22.69 -13.71
CA ALA A 286 -7.23 21.27 -13.67
C ALA A 286 -8.37 20.41 -13.05
N ARG A 287 -9.13 20.97 -12.10
CA ARG A 287 -10.32 20.30 -11.52
C ARG A 287 -11.48 20.32 -12.51
N GLU A 288 -11.75 21.46 -13.14
CA GLU A 288 -12.80 21.61 -14.14
C GLU A 288 -12.58 20.67 -15.35
N HIS A 289 -11.32 20.48 -15.74
CA HIS A 289 -10.94 19.53 -16.80
C HIS A 289 -10.90 18.07 -16.34
N ASP A 290 -11.08 17.78 -15.05
CA ASP A 290 -10.94 16.45 -14.44
C ASP A 290 -9.58 15.79 -14.75
N ILE A 291 -8.50 16.54 -14.56
CA ILE A 291 -7.11 16.03 -14.66
C ILE A 291 -6.31 16.22 -13.36
N SER A 292 -6.92 16.79 -12.34
CA SER A 292 -6.32 17.00 -11.02
C SER A 292 -6.48 15.79 -10.09
N LEU A 293 -5.55 15.66 -9.13
CA LEU A 293 -5.69 14.83 -7.93
C LEU A 293 -5.94 15.74 -6.73
N SER A 294 -6.72 15.24 -5.75
CA SER A 294 -6.91 15.94 -4.49
C SER A 294 -5.71 15.65 -3.57
N PHE A 295 -4.92 16.68 -3.29
CA PHE A 295 -3.82 16.64 -2.31
C PHE A 295 -4.19 17.45 -1.08
N TYR A 296 -4.00 16.88 0.11
CA TYR A 296 -4.29 17.58 1.35
C TYR A 296 -3.21 18.63 1.67
N TYR A 297 -1.96 18.39 1.29
CA TYR A 297 -0.82 19.27 1.53
C TYR A 297 -0.16 19.74 0.22
N PRO A 298 -0.85 20.53 -0.63
CA PRO A 298 -0.41 20.87 -1.99
C PRO A 298 0.97 21.53 -2.08
N ARG A 299 1.48 22.10 -0.99
CA ARG A 299 2.81 22.72 -0.94
C ARG A 299 3.94 21.76 -0.61
N LEU A 300 3.66 20.50 -0.28
CA LEU A 300 4.69 19.50 -0.08
C LEU A 300 5.19 18.94 -1.42
N ASN A 301 6.43 18.45 -1.41
CA ASN A 301 7.03 17.84 -2.60
C ASN A 301 6.23 16.61 -3.03
N ILE A 302 5.92 16.50 -4.32
CA ILE A 302 5.21 15.36 -4.89
C ILE A 302 6.09 14.11 -4.88
N THR A 303 5.49 12.96 -4.60
CA THR A 303 6.16 11.66 -4.69
C THR A 303 6.18 11.17 -6.14
N ARG A 304 7.10 10.26 -6.47
CA ARG A 304 7.16 9.62 -7.80
C ARG A 304 5.84 8.92 -8.17
N VAL A 305 5.21 8.23 -7.21
CA VAL A 305 3.92 7.56 -7.43
C VAL A 305 2.80 8.56 -7.69
N ASP A 306 2.72 9.66 -6.93
CA ASP A 306 1.66 10.65 -7.13
C ASP A 306 1.83 11.43 -8.44
N PHE A 307 3.07 11.68 -8.88
CA PHE A 307 3.31 12.22 -10.21
C PHE A 307 2.82 11.26 -11.31
N CYS A 308 3.09 9.95 -11.19
CA CYS A 308 2.59 8.96 -12.15
C CYS A 308 1.06 8.93 -12.20
N ARG A 309 0.40 9.03 -11.04
CA ARG A 309 -1.06 9.09 -10.96
C ARG A 309 -1.62 10.32 -11.70
N LEU A 310 -0.98 11.49 -11.54
CA LEU A 310 -1.36 12.69 -12.31
C LEU A 310 -1.13 12.52 -13.82
N ALA A 311 0.05 12.02 -14.20
CA ALA A 311 0.43 11.81 -15.60
C ALA A 311 -0.51 10.83 -16.32
N VAL A 312 -0.83 9.71 -15.66
CA VAL A 312 -1.77 8.71 -16.19
C VAL A 312 -3.19 9.27 -16.27
N LYS A 313 -3.62 10.06 -15.28
CA LYS A 313 -4.94 10.71 -15.33
C LYS A 313 -5.05 11.65 -16.54
N LEU A 314 -4.03 12.46 -16.81
CA LEU A 314 -3.97 13.28 -18.02
C LEU A 314 -3.94 12.42 -19.30
N TYR A 315 -3.11 11.40 -19.33
CA TYR A 315 -3.02 10.49 -20.48
C TYR A 315 -4.37 9.86 -20.83
N GLN A 316 -5.10 9.34 -19.84
CA GLN A 316 -6.43 8.76 -20.05
C GLN A 316 -7.47 9.81 -20.45
N LYS A 317 -7.32 11.06 -20.01
CA LYS A 317 -8.18 12.17 -20.45
C LYS A 317 -8.01 12.46 -21.93
N VAL A 318 -6.77 12.48 -22.42
CA VAL A 318 -6.44 12.80 -23.83
C VAL A 318 -6.64 11.57 -24.74
N GLN A 319 -6.41 10.37 -24.24
CA GLN A 319 -6.51 9.10 -24.97
C GLN A 319 -7.49 8.14 -24.26
N PRO A 320 -8.82 8.37 -24.33
CA PRO A 320 -9.81 7.61 -23.56
C PRO A 320 -9.96 6.13 -23.95
N ASN A 321 -9.45 5.73 -25.13
CA ASN A 321 -9.46 4.35 -25.60
C ASN A 321 -8.14 3.60 -25.34
N ALA A 322 -7.24 4.17 -24.53
CA ALA A 322 -5.95 3.57 -24.26
C ALA A 322 -6.04 2.31 -23.38
N SER A 323 -5.08 1.40 -23.57
CA SER A 323 -5.09 0.04 -23.00
C SER A 323 -4.95 0.01 -21.46
N ALA A 324 -5.33 -1.13 -20.88
CA ALA A 324 -5.16 -1.40 -19.45
C ALA A 324 -3.69 -1.44 -19.03
N ALA A 325 -3.42 -1.17 -17.75
CA ALA A 325 -2.07 -1.26 -17.19
C ALA A 325 -1.50 -2.70 -17.32
N PRO A 326 -0.24 -2.85 -17.76
CA PRO A 326 0.42 -4.16 -17.77
C PRO A 326 0.80 -4.61 -16.34
N ALA A 327 1.37 -5.82 -16.24
CA ALA A 327 1.89 -6.36 -14.98
C ALA A 327 2.92 -5.43 -14.30
N ALA A 328 3.18 -5.67 -13.02
CA ALA A 328 4.12 -4.89 -12.22
C ALA A 328 5.48 -4.76 -12.92
N ALA A 329 5.91 -3.51 -13.13
CA ALA A 329 7.17 -3.21 -13.83
C ALA A 329 8.38 -3.15 -12.88
N PHE A 330 8.15 -3.02 -11.57
CA PHE A 330 9.18 -2.77 -10.57
C PHE A 330 8.98 -3.64 -9.34
N SER A 331 10.07 -4.06 -8.70
CA SER A 331 10.01 -5.01 -7.57
C SER A 331 9.43 -4.43 -6.28
N ASP A 332 9.34 -3.10 -6.16
CA ASP A 332 8.88 -2.38 -4.98
C ASP A 332 7.58 -1.59 -5.22
N CYS A 333 6.95 -1.72 -6.40
CA CYS A 333 5.76 -0.95 -6.73
C CYS A 333 4.85 -1.64 -7.75
N GLU A 334 3.66 -2.04 -7.29
CA GLU A 334 2.60 -2.63 -8.13
C GLU A 334 1.48 -1.63 -8.48
N ASN A 335 1.70 -0.33 -8.24
CA ASN A 335 0.67 0.67 -8.50
C ASN A 335 0.35 0.75 -10.00
N GLU A 336 -0.92 0.56 -10.38
CA GLU A 336 -1.35 0.51 -11.79
C GLU A 336 -0.95 1.75 -12.59
N SER A 337 -0.96 2.94 -11.98
CA SER A 337 -0.53 4.17 -12.65
C SER A 337 0.99 4.19 -12.89
N VAL A 338 1.78 3.62 -11.98
CA VAL A 338 3.22 3.47 -12.16
C VAL A 338 3.51 2.46 -13.27
N CYS A 339 2.83 1.30 -13.26
CA CYS A 339 2.99 0.28 -14.30
C CYS A 339 2.64 0.82 -15.69
N LEU A 340 1.52 1.54 -15.81
CA LEU A 340 1.11 2.16 -17.07
C LEU A 340 2.06 3.29 -17.49
N ALA A 341 2.47 4.17 -16.58
CA ALA A 341 3.44 5.23 -16.89
C ALA A 341 4.78 4.67 -17.36
N ALA A 342 5.25 3.55 -16.78
CA ALA A 342 6.47 2.87 -17.21
C ALA A 342 6.31 2.25 -18.61
N ALA A 343 5.18 1.59 -18.87
CA ALA A 343 4.88 1.00 -20.16
C ALA A 343 4.76 2.02 -21.30
N LEU A 344 4.28 3.22 -20.97
CA LEU A 344 4.22 4.37 -21.88
C LEU A 344 5.58 5.08 -22.03
N GLY A 345 6.61 4.69 -21.28
CA GLY A 345 7.92 5.36 -21.29
C GLY A 345 7.93 6.74 -20.62
N ILE A 346 6.91 7.09 -19.84
CA ILE A 346 6.85 8.36 -19.11
C ILE A 346 7.84 8.36 -17.94
N VAL A 347 8.01 7.19 -17.30
CA VAL A 347 8.90 7.00 -16.15
C VAL A 347 9.79 5.78 -16.32
N THR A 348 10.94 5.81 -15.64
CA THR A 348 11.88 4.69 -15.55
C THR A 348 12.18 4.39 -14.08
N GLY A 349 12.58 3.15 -13.81
CA GLY A 349 13.12 2.72 -12.52
C GLY A 349 14.61 3.02 -12.38
N TYR A 350 15.18 2.49 -11.31
CA TYR A 350 16.62 2.50 -11.03
C TYR A 350 17.26 1.18 -11.47
N ASP A 351 18.59 1.17 -11.57
CA ASP A 351 19.37 0.00 -12.00
C ASP A 351 19.22 -1.21 -11.07
N ASP A 352 18.79 -0.99 -9.82
CA ASP A 352 18.49 -2.02 -8.82
C ASP A 352 17.11 -2.68 -9.00
N GLY A 353 16.35 -2.31 -10.05
CA GLY A 353 15.02 -2.83 -10.32
C GLY A 353 13.89 -2.14 -9.54
N THR A 354 14.20 -1.14 -8.71
CA THR A 354 13.22 -0.40 -7.91
C THR A 354 12.67 0.83 -8.62
N PHE A 355 11.48 1.28 -8.22
CA PHE A 355 10.87 2.53 -8.63
C PHE A 355 10.99 3.62 -7.56
N ARG A 356 11.03 3.24 -6.28
CA ARG A 356 11.04 4.13 -5.10
C ARG A 356 9.82 5.06 -5.08
N PRO A 357 8.59 4.50 -5.04
CA PRO A 357 7.35 5.24 -5.28
C PRO A 357 7.16 6.46 -4.38
N TYR A 358 7.56 6.36 -3.12
CA TYR A 358 7.34 7.39 -2.10
C TYR A 358 8.45 8.44 -2.01
N GLN A 359 9.49 8.29 -2.82
CA GLN A 359 10.55 9.29 -2.90
C GLN A 359 10.00 10.57 -3.57
N SER A 360 10.31 11.73 -3.00
CA SER A 360 10.02 13.01 -3.65
C SER A 360 10.89 13.22 -4.89
N ILE A 361 10.34 13.88 -5.91
CA ILE A 361 11.10 14.24 -7.12
C ILE A 361 11.64 15.66 -7.05
N THR A 362 12.79 15.85 -7.70
CA THR A 362 13.40 17.14 -7.97
C THR A 362 12.77 17.82 -9.19
N ARG A 363 12.99 19.13 -9.32
CA ARG A 363 12.50 19.91 -10.47
C ARG A 363 13.01 19.40 -11.82
N GLN A 364 14.27 18.97 -11.90
CA GLN A 364 14.81 18.43 -13.16
C GLN A 364 14.23 17.05 -13.51
N GLU A 365 13.92 16.22 -12.50
CA GLU A 365 13.24 14.93 -12.72
C GLU A 365 11.81 15.17 -13.21
N ALA A 366 11.10 16.11 -12.59
CA ALA A 366 9.76 16.50 -13.04
C ALA A 366 9.77 17.00 -14.49
N ALA A 367 10.74 17.83 -14.89
CA ALA A 367 10.86 18.28 -16.29
C ALA A 367 11.06 17.13 -17.28
N ALA A 368 11.91 16.16 -16.95
CA ALA A 368 12.13 14.98 -17.79
C ALA A 368 10.88 14.09 -17.88
N MET A 369 10.14 13.92 -16.79
CA MET A 369 8.89 13.16 -16.79
C MET A 369 7.78 13.90 -17.57
N LEU A 370 7.69 15.22 -17.45
CA LEU A 370 6.75 16.07 -18.21
C LEU A 370 7.04 16.05 -19.72
N ASP A 371 8.31 16.09 -20.11
CA ASP A 371 8.74 16.04 -21.52
C ASP A 371 8.35 14.71 -22.19
N ARG A 372 8.59 13.59 -21.49
CA ARG A 372 8.15 12.26 -21.95
C ARG A 372 6.64 12.15 -21.99
N LEU A 373 5.93 12.67 -20.98
CA LEU A 373 4.47 12.73 -20.98
C LEU A 373 3.95 13.54 -22.18
N TYR A 374 4.45 14.75 -22.40
CA TYR A 374 4.05 15.61 -23.52
C TYR A 374 4.27 14.92 -24.87
N THR A 375 5.42 14.27 -25.05
CA THR A 375 5.72 13.47 -26.25
C THR A 375 4.75 12.31 -26.42
N THR A 376 4.43 11.59 -25.33
CA THR A 376 3.45 10.48 -25.32
C THR A 376 2.04 10.93 -25.71
N LEU A 377 1.69 12.18 -25.38
CA LEU A 377 0.43 12.81 -25.76
C LEU A 377 0.41 13.29 -27.23
N GLY A 378 1.48 13.09 -27.99
CA GLY A 378 1.61 13.52 -29.39
C GLY A 378 2.22 14.91 -29.56
N GLY A 379 2.63 15.55 -28.47
CA GLY A 379 3.35 16.81 -28.49
C GLY A 379 4.73 16.68 -29.15
N LYS A 380 5.23 17.78 -29.72
CA LYS A 380 6.57 17.84 -30.32
C LYS A 380 7.38 18.91 -29.60
N ALA A 381 8.40 18.48 -28.87
CA ALA A 381 9.32 19.36 -28.19
C ALA A 381 10.55 19.65 -29.05
N SER A 382 10.97 20.92 -29.08
CA SER A 382 12.30 21.33 -29.53
C SER A 382 13.04 21.95 -28.35
N ALA A 383 14.31 21.63 -28.18
CA ALA A 383 15.14 22.16 -27.10
C ALA A 383 16.03 23.29 -27.65
N ALA A 384 15.60 24.53 -27.51
CA ALA A 384 16.45 25.69 -27.75
C ALA A 384 17.18 26.09 -26.45
N ASN A 385 18.52 26.19 -26.50
CA ASN A 385 19.34 26.59 -25.34
C ASN A 385 20.10 27.91 -25.59
N ASP A 386 19.47 28.81 -26.32
CA ASP A 386 20.13 30.06 -26.76
C ASP A 386 20.27 31.08 -25.61
N LYS A 387 19.59 30.83 -24.49
CA LYS A 387 19.62 31.66 -23.27
C LYS A 387 19.66 30.75 -22.03
N PRO A 388 20.82 30.20 -21.67
CA PRO A 388 20.91 29.25 -20.56
C PRO A 388 20.51 29.87 -19.23
N TYR A 389 20.01 29.04 -18.32
CA TYR A 389 19.78 29.45 -16.94
C TYR A 389 21.11 29.74 -16.22
N ALA A 390 21.09 30.65 -15.25
CA ALA A 390 22.27 31.01 -14.47
C ALA A 390 22.83 29.84 -13.63
N ASP A 391 22.02 28.81 -13.38
CA ASP A 391 22.41 27.57 -12.70
C ASP A 391 22.39 26.34 -13.63
N ASP A 392 22.57 26.56 -14.94
CA ASP A 392 22.61 25.51 -15.96
C ASP A 392 23.69 24.44 -15.70
N ALA A 393 24.81 24.81 -15.06
CA ALA A 393 25.84 23.86 -14.63
C ALA A 393 25.37 22.86 -13.55
N GLN A 394 24.24 23.11 -12.88
CA GLN A 394 23.67 22.19 -11.88
C GLN A 394 22.71 21.16 -12.50
N LEU A 395 22.34 21.32 -13.77
CA LEU A 395 21.51 20.37 -14.50
C LEU A 395 22.29 19.09 -14.76
N GLY A 396 21.65 17.94 -14.52
CA GLY A 396 22.16 16.69 -15.08
C GLY A 396 22.03 16.72 -16.60
N ASP A 397 23.03 16.21 -17.32
CA ASP A 397 23.02 16.21 -18.79
C ASP A 397 21.79 15.48 -19.36
N TRP A 398 21.33 14.44 -18.68
CA TRP A 398 20.11 13.69 -19.00
C TRP A 398 18.82 14.52 -18.90
N ALA A 399 18.80 15.60 -18.11
CA ALA A 399 17.61 16.43 -17.90
C ALA A 399 17.62 17.70 -18.76
N ARG A 400 18.80 18.08 -19.27
CA ARG A 400 19.04 19.40 -19.86
C ARG A 400 18.11 19.69 -21.04
N SER A 401 18.01 18.77 -22.00
CA SER A 401 17.12 18.91 -23.16
C SER A 401 15.66 19.06 -22.72
N SER A 402 15.20 18.22 -21.79
CA SER A 402 13.83 18.26 -21.29
C SER A 402 13.50 19.56 -20.56
N VAL A 403 14.44 20.11 -19.78
CA VAL A 403 14.26 21.40 -19.11
C VAL A 403 14.06 22.54 -20.11
N TYR A 404 14.87 22.58 -21.17
CA TYR A 404 14.74 23.63 -22.19
C TYR A 404 13.51 23.42 -23.09
N ALA A 405 13.16 22.17 -23.41
CA ALA A 405 11.92 21.83 -24.09
C ALA A 405 10.68 22.32 -23.31
N MET A 406 10.58 21.98 -22.02
CA MET A 406 9.45 22.38 -21.19
C MET A 406 9.37 23.89 -20.97
N ARG A 407 10.51 24.59 -20.98
CA ARG A 407 10.57 26.05 -20.97
C ARG A 407 9.99 26.64 -22.26
N GLU A 408 10.44 26.15 -23.41
CA GLU A 408 10.05 26.65 -24.73
C GLU A 408 8.55 26.48 -24.98
N ILE A 409 8.00 25.32 -24.60
CA ILE A 409 6.56 25.02 -24.75
C ILE A 409 5.70 25.83 -23.76
N GLY A 410 6.29 26.34 -22.67
CA GLY A 410 5.53 27.07 -21.66
C GLY A 410 5.06 26.22 -20.47
N ILE A 411 5.30 24.90 -20.50
CA ILE A 411 4.85 23.96 -19.45
C ILE A 411 5.56 24.25 -18.13
N MET A 412 6.89 24.31 -18.13
CA MET A 412 7.68 24.49 -16.90
C MET A 412 8.71 25.60 -17.06
N GLN A 413 8.52 26.68 -16.28
CA GLN A 413 9.41 27.84 -16.30
C GLN A 413 10.44 27.81 -15.16
N GLY A 414 11.51 28.59 -15.34
CA GLY A 414 12.46 28.93 -14.28
C GLY A 414 11.82 29.79 -13.18
N LYS A 415 12.58 30.01 -12.11
CA LYS A 415 12.26 30.89 -10.99
C LYS A 415 12.97 32.24 -11.16
N GLU A 416 12.86 33.08 -10.13
CA GLU A 416 13.57 34.36 -10.01
C GLU A 416 15.08 34.26 -10.31
N ASN A 417 15.66 35.40 -10.70
CA ASN A 417 17.10 35.55 -10.98
C ASN A 417 17.63 34.64 -12.10
N ASN A 418 16.79 34.31 -13.10
CA ASN A 418 17.14 33.43 -14.22
C ASN A 418 17.66 32.05 -13.77
N ARG A 419 17.06 31.45 -12.72
CA ARG A 419 17.49 30.15 -12.19
C ARG A 419 16.41 29.09 -12.39
N PHE A 420 16.78 27.89 -12.83
CA PHE A 420 15.86 26.76 -12.91
C PHE A 420 15.70 26.03 -11.57
N ARG A 421 16.77 26.00 -10.76
CA ARG A 421 16.87 25.29 -9.48
C ARG A 421 16.67 23.77 -9.61
N PRO A 422 17.54 23.06 -10.36
CA PRO A 422 17.29 21.67 -10.74
C PRO A 422 17.18 20.69 -9.58
N LYS A 423 17.86 20.95 -8.46
CA LYS A 423 17.89 20.07 -7.28
C LYS A 423 16.82 20.41 -6.23
N ASP A 424 16.08 21.51 -6.39
CA ASP A 424 14.98 21.81 -5.48
C ASP A 424 13.90 20.72 -5.62
N GLY A 425 13.17 20.49 -4.53
CA GLY A 425 11.95 19.70 -4.56
C GLY A 425 10.88 20.31 -5.46
N TYR A 426 10.00 19.45 -5.97
CA TYR A 426 8.88 19.83 -6.82
C TYR A 426 7.55 19.63 -6.11
N THR A 427 6.75 20.67 -5.91
CA THR A 427 5.53 20.59 -5.10
C THR A 427 4.37 19.94 -5.84
N GLN A 428 3.41 19.41 -5.09
CA GLN A 428 2.17 18.86 -5.65
C GLN A 428 1.38 19.90 -6.45
N GLU A 429 1.26 21.13 -5.95
CA GLU A 429 0.62 22.22 -6.69
C GLU A 429 1.37 22.55 -7.99
N GLN A 430 2.71 22.53 -7.97
CA GLN A 430 3.49 22.72 -9.19
C GLN A 430 3.23 21.61 -10.20
N ALA A 431 3.18 20.35 -9.75
CA ALA A 431 2.89 19.23 -10.62
C ALA A 431 1.52 19.34 -11.29
N VAL A 432 0.46 19.64 -10.53
CA VAL A 432 -0.89 19.83 -11.07
C VAL A 432 -0.92 20.99 -12.07
N VAL A 433 -0.32 22.13 -11.73
CA VAL A 433 -0.24 23.28 -12.64
C VAL A 433 0.45 22.91 -13.97
N THR A 434 1.58 22.20 -13.91
CA THR A 434 2.29 21.83 -15.15
C THR A 434 1.57 20.75 -15.95
N VAL A 435 0.77 19.90 -15.31
CA VAL A 435 -0.10 18.94 -15.99
C VAL A 435 -1.25 19.66 -16.70
N GLU A 436 -1.85 20.68 -16.08
CA GLU A 436 -2.82 21.56 -16.74
C GLU A 436 -2.22 22.27 -17.95
N ARG A 437 -1.01 22.83 -17.83
CA ARG A 437 -0.32 23.45 -18.97
C ARG A 437 -0.02 22.46 -20.08
N ALA A 438 0.40 21.23 -19.72
CA ALA A 438 0.63 20.17 -20.70
C ALA A 438 -0.67 19.80 -21.43
N PHE A 439 -1.80 19.73 -20.71
CA PHE A 439 -3.12 19.51 -21.31
C PHE A 439 -3.50 20.61 -22.31
N GLN A 440 -3.32 21.89 -21.94
CA GLN A 440 -3.58 23.01 -22.84
C GLN A 440 -2.65 23.01 -24.07
N ALA A 441 -1.43 22.52 -23.95
CA ALA A 441 -0.45 22.50 -25.04
C ALA A 441 -0.67 21.36 -26.06
N VAL A 442 -1.52 20.37 -25.76
CA VAL A 442 -1.86 19.26 -26.68
C VAL A 442 -3.32 19.28 -27.15
N LYS A 443 -4.13 20.17 -26.60
CA LYS A 443 -5.49 20.47 -27.04
C LYS A 443 -5.46 21.41 -28.24
#